data_AF-A0A346LS71-F1
#
_entry.id   AF-A0A346LS71-F1
#
_cell.length_a   1.000
_cell.length_b   1.000
_cell.length_c   1.000
_cell.angle_alpha   90.00
_cell.angle_beta   90.00
_cell.angle_gamma   90.00
#
_symmetry.space_group_name_H-M   'P 1'
#
loop_
_entity.id
_entity.type
_entity.pdbx_description
1 polymer ?
#
loop_
_entity_poly.entity_id
_entity_poly.type
_entity_poly.pdbx_seq_one_letter_code
_entity_poly.pdbx_strand_id
1 'polypeptide(L)'
;FASSHWLLAWMGLEINTLAILPLMARQYHPRAVEATTKYFLTQATAAAMILFASTTNAWLVGEWGIQQLSHPLAVTTAMLALALKVGLAPVHFWLPEVLQGLDLTTGLILSTWQKLAPFALMLQMAPAVDSSLLVTLGLLSTLVGGWGGLNQTQLRKILAYSSIAHLGWMVLIVQFAPSITLISLVMYIIMTSSAFLTMKVNNSLTINALATSWTKAPALAALAILVLLSLGGLPPLSGFMPKWLILQELTKQGLPLSATLAAMTALLSLYFYLRLCYAMTLT
;
A
#
# COMPACT_ATOMS: atom_id res chain seq x y z
N PHE A 1 -0.74 -18.06 -1.56
CA PHE A 1 -1.47 -18.10 -2.86
C PHE A 1 -2.18 -19.44 -3.07
N ALA A 2 -1.50 -20.58 -2.97
CA ALA A 2 -2.13 -21.90 -3.19
C ALA A 2 -2.85 -22.51 -1.95
N SER A 3 -2.69 -21.91 -0.76
CA SER A 3 -3.27 -22.42 0.47
C SER A 3 -4.78 -22.15 0.53
N SER A 4 -5.56 -23.16 0.93
CA SER A 4 -6.99 -23.05 1.28
C SER A 4 -7.24 -23.00 2.80
N HIS A 5 -6.22 -23.26 3.62
CA HIS A 5 -6.31 -23.39 5.08
C HIS A 5 -5.69 -22.18 5.81
N TRP A 6 -6.36 -21.65 6.83
CA TRP A 6 -5.90 -20.48 7.60
C TRP A 6 -4.53 -20.63 8.23
N LEU A 7 -4.25 -21.77 8.87
CA LEU A 7 -2.94 -22.03 9.49
C LEU A 7 -1.78 -21.95 8.48
N LEU A 8 -1.97 -22.49 7.27
CA LEU A 8 -0.96 -22.42 6.20
C LEU A 8 -0.79 -20.99 5.69
N ALA A 9 -1.89 -20.23 5.55
CA ALA A 9 -1.83 -18.83 5.20
C ALA A 9 -1.07 -18.00 6.25
N TRP A 10 -1.35 -18.24 7.53
CA TRP A 10 -0.63 -17.61 8.65
C TRP A 10 0.86 -17.95 8.63
N MET A 11 1.21 -19.23 8.48
CA MET A 11 2.61 -19.67 8.40
C MET A 11 3.34 -19.00 7.23
N GLY A 12 2.71 -18.93 6.05
CA GLY A 12 3.29 -18.25 4.89
C GLY A 12 3.52 -16.77 5.13
N LEU A 13 2.60 -16.10 5.84
CA LEU A 13 2.77 -14.71 6.23
C LEU A 13 3.90 -14.51 7.25
N GLU A 14 4.11 -15.45 8.19
CA GLU A 14 5.22 -15.39 9.16
C GLU A 14 6.58 -15.69 8.55
N ILE A 15 6.65 -16.64 7.61
CA ILE A 15 7.88 -16.88 6.86
C ILE A 15 8.28 -15.61 6.09
N ASN A 16 7.30 -14.93 5.51
CA ASN A 16 7.55 -13.69 4.77
C ASN A 16 8.03 -12.53 5.67
N THR A 17 7.50 -12.41 6.89
CA THR A 17 7.97 -11.41 7.87
C THR A 17 9.38 -11.73 8.34
N LEU A 18 9.67 -12.97 8.70
CA LEU A 18 11.00 -13.39 9.16
C LEU A 18 12.06 -13.26 8.06
N ALA A 19 11.72 -13.59 6.81
CA ALA A 19 12.65 -13.55 5.69
C ALA A 19 13.11 -12.13 5.33
N ILE A 20 12.28 -11.10 5.56
CA ILE A 20 12.66 -9.71 5.21
C ILE A 20 13.47 -9.01 6.32
N LEU A 21 13.42 -9.48 7.59
CA LEU A 21 14.14 -8.82 8.71
C LEU A 21 15.66 -8.71 8.47
N PRO A 22 16.38 -9.75 8.01
CA PRO A 22 17.81 -9.64 7.75
C PRO A 22 18.14 -8.63 6.63
N LEU A 23 17.26 -8.52 5.62
CA LEU A 23 17.41 -7.54 4.55
C LEU A 23 17.27 -6.11 5.09
N MET A 24 16.32 -5.90 6.00
CA MET A 24 16.10 -4.60 6.64
C MET A 24 17.25 -4.21 7.60
N ALA A 25 17.80 -5.18 8.33
CA ALA A 25 18.89 -4.98 9.30
C ALA A 25 20.29 -5.05 8.66
N ARG A 26 20.39 -5.06 7.33
CA ARG A 26 21.65 -5.26 6.60
C ARG A 26 22.69 -4.19 6.93
N GLN A 27 22.26 -2.95 7.13
CA GLN A 27 23.13 -1.86 7.57
C GLN A 27 23.08 -1.74 9.09
N TYR A 28 24.25 -1.81 9.74
CA TYR A 28 24.39 -1.64 11.19
C TYR A 28 24.30 -0.16 11.61
N HIS A 29 23.23 0.51 11.21
CA HIS A 29 22.93 1.90 11.59
C HIS A 29 21.69 1.92 12.50
N PRO A 30 21.64 2.77 13.55
CA PRO A 30 20.53 2.79 14.51
C PRO A 30 19.15 2.96 13.85
N ARG A 31 19.06 3.76 12.77
CA ARG A 31 17.80 3.91 12.02
C ARG A 31 17.30 2.63 11.34
N ALA A 32 18.21 1.79 10.85
CA ALA A 32 17.81 0.52 10.24
C ALA A 32 17.31 -0.44 11.31
N VAL A 33 17.96 -0.46 12.48
CA VAL A 33 17.52 -1.25 13.65
C VAL A 33 16.17 -0.76 14.20
N GLU A 34 15.95 0.56 14.27
CA GLU A 34 14.66 1.12 14.67
C GLU A 34 13.55 0.75 13.66
N ALA A 35 13.83 0.81 12.36
CA ALA A 35 12.88 0.40 11.33
C ALA A 35 12.58 -1.11 11.40
N THR A 36 13.59 -1.96 11.60
CA THR A 36 13.39 -3.42 11.70
C THR A 36 12.56 -3.79 12.92
N THR A 37 12.83 -3.17 14.07
CA THR A 37 12.09 -3.40 15.32
C THR A 37 10.64 -2.94 15.21
N LYS A 38 10.38 -1.75 14.65
CA LYS A 38 9.01 -1.27 14.38
C LYS A 38 8.25 -2.20 13.43
N TYR A 39 8.90 -2.65 12.35
CA TYR A 39 8.31 -3.59 11.41
C TYR A 39 8.01 -4.94 12.08
N PHE A 40 8.96 -5.50 12.82
CA PHE A 40 8.78 -6.78 13.50
C PHE A 40 7.60 -6.73 14.48
N LEU A 41 7.56 -5.74 15.37
CA LEU A 41 6.51 -5.63 16.37
C LEU A 41 5.12 -5.48 15.74
N THR A 42 5.00 -4.64 14.71
CA THR A 42 3.71 -4.42 14.03
C THR A 42 3.24 -5.62 13.22
N GLN A 43 4.15 -6.34 12.58
CA GLN A 43 3.79 -7.52 11.80
C GLN A 43 3.52 -8.74 12.67
N ALA A 44 4.22 -8.89 13.80
CA ALA A 44 3.97 -9.94 14.79
C ALA A 44 2.61 -9.75 15.46
N THR A 45 2.24 -8.50 15.82
CA THR A 45 0.89 -8.24 16.36
C THR A 45 -0.20 -8.51 15.34
N ALA A 46 0.00 -8.13 14.07
CA ALA A 46 -0.92 -8.47 12.99
C ALA A 46 -1.05 -9.99 12.80
N ALA A 47 0.05 -10.74 12.83
CA ALA A 47 0.02 -12.18 12.68
C ALA A 47 -0.67 -12.87 13.86
N ALA A 48 -0.45 -12.41 15.09
CA ALA A 48 -1.16 -12.90 16.27
C ALA A 48 -2.67 -12.64 16.17
N MET A 49 -3.09 -11.47 15.67
CA MET A 49 -4.51 -11.18 15.44
C MET A 49 -5.13 -12.07 14.35
N ILE A 50 -4.41 -12.39 13.27
CA ILE A 50 -4.89 -13.35 12.26
C ILE A 50 -5.08 -14.73 12.86
N LEU A 51 -4.11 -15.20 13.66
CA LEU A 51 -4.21 -16.50 14.32
C LEU A 51 -5.41 -16.52 15.27
N PHE A 52 -5.60 -15.48 16.09
CA PHE A 52 -6.74 -15.33 16.97
C PHE A 52 -8.09 -15.32 16.21
N ALA A 53 -8.18 -14.60 15.11
CA ALA A 53 -9.36 -14.60 14.25
C ALA A 53 -9.67 -15.99 13.68
N SER A 54 -8.64 -16.71 13.22
CA SER A 54 -8.81 -18.05 12.66
C SER A 54 -9.19 -19.10 13.71
N THR A 55 -8.60 -19.03 14.92
CA THR A 55 -8.90 -19.98 16.00
C THR A 55 -10.28 -19.74 16.59
N THR A 56 -10.71 -18.49 16.73
CA THR A 56 -12.08 -18.17 17.15
C THR A 56 -13.10 -18.65 16.12
N ASN A 57 -12.84 -18.50 14.82
CA ASN A 57 -13.72 -19.06 13.79
C ASN A 57 -13.77 -20.59 13.83
N ALA A 58 -12.60 -21.24 13.94
CA ALA A 58 -12.52 -22.69 14.04
C ALA A 58 -13.21 -23.23 15.29
N TRP A 59 -13.17 -22.50 16.41
CA TRP A 59 -13.87 -22.88 17.63
C TRP A 59 -15.40 -22.77 17.48
N LEU A 60 -15.88 -21.71 16.81
CA LEU A 60 -17.32 -21.46 16.65
C LEU A 60 -17.97 -22.31 15.55
N VAL A 61 -17.28 -22.52 14.43
CA VAL A 61 -17.85 -23.13 13.21
C VAL A 61 -17.25 -24.52 12.93
N GLY A 62 -16.06 -24.82 13.48
CA GLY A 62 -15.37 -26.10 13.24
C GLY A 62 -14.54 -26.15 11.96
N GLU A 63 -14.49 -25.07 11.18
CA GLU A 63 -13.83 -25.03 9.87
C GLU A 63 -12.59 -24.10 9.84
N TRP A 64 -11.58 -24.51 9.09
CA TRP A 64 -10.33 -23.78 8.88
C TRP A 64 -10.17 -23.20 7.46
N GLY A 65 -11.22 -23.31 6.64
CA GLY A 65 -11.21 -22.81 5.27
C GLY A 65 -11.10 -21.28 5.22
N ILE A 66 -10.30 -20.75 4.29
CA ILE A 66 -10.14 -19.29 4.14
C ILE A 66 -11.47 -18.62 3.81
N GLN A 67 -12.25 -19.20 2.89
CA GLN A 67 -13.54 -18.66 2.44
C GLN A 67 -14.67 -18.84 3.47
N GLN A 68 -14.46 -19.62 4.54
CA GLN A 68 -15.48 -20.02 5.50
C GLN A 68 -15.41 -19.21 6.81
N LEU A 69 -14.78 -18.03 6.78
CA LEU A 69 -14.83 -17.08 7.89
C LEU A 69 -16.21 -16.41 7.91
N SER A 70 -17.08 -16.85 8.81
CA SER A 70 -18.48 -16.41 8.87
C SER A 70 -18.79 -15.53 10.09
N HIS A 71 -18.10 -15.74 11.21
CA HIS A 71 -18.41 -15.00 12.43
C HIS A 71 -17.94 -13.53 12.33
N PRO A 72 -18.81 -12.53 12.58
CA PRO A 72 -18.51 -11.12 12.33
C PRO A 72 -17.32 -10.61 13.14
N LEU A 73 -17.14 -11.07 14.38
CA LEU A 73 -15.95 -10.73 15.18
C LEU A 73 -14.66 -11.29 14.58
N ALA A 74 -14.68 -12.51 14.03
CA ALA A 74 -13.51 -13.13 13.43
C ALA A 74 -13.17 -12.46 12.08
N VAL A 75 -14.17 -12.16 11.26
CA VAL A 75 -13.99 -11.46 9.98
C VAL A 75 -13.42 -10.05 10.19
N THR A 76 -14.01 -9.27 11.10
CA THR A 76 -13.55 -7.90 11.39
C THR A 76 -12.14 -7.86 11.96
N THR A 77 -11.80 -8.75 12.90
CA THR A 77 -10.45 -8.86 13.45
C THR A 77 -9.43 -9.31 12.41
N ALA A 78 -9.76 -10.30 11.57
CA ALA A 78 -8.90 -10.71 10.45
C ALA A 78 -8.65 -9.56 9.47
N MET A 79 -9.69 -8.79 9.13
CA MET A 79 -9.55 -7.65 8.23
C MET A 79 -8.74 -6.50 8.80
N LEU A 80 -8.91 -6.17 10.08
CA LEU A 80 -8.07 -5.18 10.76
C LEU A 80 -6.61 -5.64 10.85
N ALA A 81 -6.38 -6.95 11.03
CA ALA A 81 -5.04 -7.51 11.05
C ALA A 81 -4.36 -7.45 9.67
N LEU A 82 -5.09 -7.78 8.59
CA LEU A 82 -4.61 -7.60 7.23
C LEU A 82 -4.37 -6.13 6.89
N ALA A 83 -5.25 -5.23 7.37
CA ALA A 83 -5.08 -3.79 7.25
C ALA A 83 -3.79 -3.30 7.95
N LEU A 84 -3.46 -3.85 9.12
CA LEU A 84 -2.20 -3.56 9.81
C LEU A 84 -0.99 -4.07 9.01
N LYS A 85 -1.04 -5.30 8.46
CA LYS A 85 0.05 -5.84 7.61
C LYS A 85 0.31 -4.99 6.38
N VAL A 86 -0.76 -4.51 5.74
CA VAL A 86 -0.71 -3.69 4.53
C VAL A 86 -0.45 -2.21 4.85
N GLY A 87 -0.68 -1.75 6.08
CA GLY A 87 -0.46 -0.36 6.48
C GLY A 87 -1.57 0.58 6.02
N LEU A 88 -2.83 0.13 6.05
CA LEU A 88 -4.00 0.99 5.81
C LEU A 88 -4.25 1.90 7.01
N ALA A 89 -4.90 3.05 6.78
CA ALA A 89 -5.36 3.89 7.88
C ALA A 89 -6.52 3.20 8.63
N PRO A 90 -6.60 3.32 9.98
CA PRO A 90 -5.77 4.16 10.86
C PRO A 90 -4.42 3.54 11.27
N VAL A 91 -4.18 2.26 11.00
CA VAL A 91 -3.00 1.48 11.43
C VAL A 91 -1.74 1.67 10.55
N HIS A 92 -1.66 2.79 9.84
CA HIS A 92 -0.66 3.09 8.81
C HIS A 92 0.67 3.66 9.34
N PHE A 93 0.73 4.10 10.61
CA PHE A 93 1.82 4.90 11.15
C PHE A 93 3.21 4.26 11.04
N TRP A 94 3.27 2.93 11.04
CA TRP A 94 4.54 2.21 10.92
C TRP A 94 5.20 2.39 9.55
N LEU A 95 4.39 2.52 8.49
CA LEU A 95 4.89 2.38 7.12
C LEU A 95 5.79 3.55 6.67
N PRO A 96 5.47 4.83 6.91
CA PRO A 96 6.38 5.94 6.61
C PRO A 96 7.68 5.93 7.41
N GLU A 97 7.64 5.48 8.67
CA GLU A 97 8.82 5.42 9.53
C GLU A 97 9.77 4.30 9.12
N VAL A 98 9.22 3.10 8.89
CA VAL A 98 9.99 1.94 8.45
C VAL A 98 10.62 2.25 7.08
N LEU A 99 9.86 2.74 6.10
CA LEU A 99 10.42 3.06 4.78
C LEU A 99 11.53 4.11 4.84
N GLN A 100 11.49 5.06 5.77
CA GLN A 100 12.55 6.07 5.90
C GLN A 100 13.86 5.49 6.45
N GLY A 101 13.81 4.44 7.27
CA GLY A 101 14.99 3.78 7.84
C GLY A 101 15.65 2.76 6.91
N LEU A 102 15.01 2.44 5.78
CA LEU A 102 15.44 1.40 4.84
C LEU A 102 16.13 1.96 3.60
N ASP A 103 16.95 1.13 2.96
CA ASP A 103 17.49 1.38 1.63
C ASP A 103 16.40 1.36 0.56
N LEU A 104 16.64 1.99 -0.60
CA LEU A 104 15.67 2.03 -1.69
C LEU A 104 15.31 0.64 -2.24
N THR A 105 16.25 -0.31 -2.23
CA THR A 105 16.02 -1.68 -2.68
C THR A 105 15.14 -2.46 -1.72
N THR A 106 15.37 -2.37 -0.42
CA THR A 106 14.55 -3.02 0.60
C THR A 106 13.20 -2.33 0.74
N GLY A 107 13.14 -1.01 0.58
CA GLY A 107 11.90 -0.25 0.48
C GLY A 107 11.05 -0.62 -0.73
N LEU A 108 11.66 -0.94 -1.87
CA LEU A 108 10.95 -1.49 -3.03
C LEU A 108 10.32 -2.85 -2.71
N ILE A 109 11.07 -3.77 -2.11
CA ILE A 109 10.55 -5.09 -1.71
C ILE A 109 9.40 -4.94 -0.70
N LEU A 110 9.53 -4.03 0.26
CA LEU A 110 8.51 -3.75 1.27
C LEU A 110 7.23 -3.14 0.67
N SER A 111 7.36 -2.26 -0.33
CA SER A 111 6.22 -1.59 -0.96
C SER A 111 5.50 -2.46 -1.99
N THR A 112 6.18 -3.44 -2.59
CA THR A 112 5.60 -4.31 -3.64
C THR A 112 5.34 -5.73 -3.13
N TRP A 113 6.41 -6.50 -2.90
CA TRP A 113 6.35 -7.93 -2.60
C TRP A 113 5.58 -8.21 -1.29
N GLN A 114 5.86 -7.45 -0.24
CA GLN A 114 5.22 -7.64 1.07
C GLN A 114 3.71 -7.37 1.06
N LYS A 115 3.18 -6.69 0.02
CA LYS A 115 1.74 -6.42 -0.13
C LYS A 115 0.98 -7.57 -0.78
N LEU A 116 1.64 -8.40 -1.60
CA LEU A 116 0.96 -9.39 -2.42
C LEU A 116 0.22 -10.47 -1.60
N ALA A 117 0.87 -11.05 -0.59
CA ALA A 117 0.28 -12.13 0.19
C ALA A 117 -0.91 -11.64 1.07
N PRO A 118 -0.79 -10.53 1.83
CA PRO A 118 -1.93 -9.97 2.55
C PRO A 118 -3.08 -9.55 1.61
N PHE A 119 -2.77 -8.96 0.45
CA PHE A 119 -3.80 -8.53 -0.49
C PHE A 119 -4.55 -9.72 -1.13
N ALA A 120 -3.87 -10.84 -1.38
CA ALA A 120 -4.53 -12.07 -1.81
C ALA A 120 -5.52 -12.61 -0.77
N LEU A 121 -5.19 -12.54 0.52
CA LEU A 121 -6.12 -12.91 1.58
C LEU A 121 -7.29 -11.93 1.67
N MET A 122 -7.05 -10.64 1.54
CA MET A 122 -8.14 -9.64 1.48
C MET A 122 -9.10 -9.93 0.32
N LEU A 123 -8.60 -10.32 -0.86
CA LEU A 123 -9.43 -10.70 -2.00
C LEU A 123 -10.29 -11.93 -1.74
N GLN A 124 -9.71 -12.96 -1.10
CA GLN A 124 -10.45 -14.18 -0.76
C GLN A 124 -11.51 -13.93 0.31
N MET A 125 -11.25 -12.98 1.21
CA MET A 125 -12.12 -12.62 2.33
C MET A 125 -13.17 -11.58 2.01
N ALA A 126 -12.95 -10.73 1.01
CA ALA A 126 -13.78 -9.57 0.70
C ALA A 126 -15.30 -9.84 0.68
N PRO A 127 -15.81 -10.97 0.15
CA PRO A 127 -17.25 -11.24 0.14
C PRO A 127 -17.87 -11.40 1.54
N ALA A 128 -17.11 -11.86 2.53
CA ALA A 128 -17.60 -12.10 3.89
C ALA A 128 -17.55 -10.84 4.78
N VAL A 129 -16.87 -9.79 4.34
CA VAL A 129 -16.61 -8.57 5.12
C VAL A 129 -17.75 -7.58 4.94
N ASP A 130 -18.09 -6.89 6.03
CA ASP A 130 -19.01 -5.75 5.94
C ASP A 130 -18.45 -4.66 5.02
N SER A 131 -19.26 -4.30 4.02
CA SER A 131 -18.96 -3.23 3.06
C SER A 131 -18.66 -1.90 3.72
N SER A 132 -19.32 -1.59 4.84
CA SER A 132 -19.10 -0.32 5.56
C SER A 132 -17.66 -0.22 6.09
N LEU A 133 -17.11 -1.34 6.58
CA LEU A 133 -15.74 -1.42 7.09
C LEU A 133 -14.71 -1.24 5.96
N LEU A 134 -14.94 -1.87 4.80
CA LEU A 134 -14.03 -1.72 3.65
C LEU A 134 -14.04 -0.29 3.10
N VAL A 135 -15.23 0.30 2.95
CA VAL A 135 -15.37 1.68 2.46
C VAL A 135 -14.72 2.66 3.42
N THR A 136 -14.91 2.50 4.73
CA THR A 136 -14.30 3.39 5.73
C THR A 136 -12.77 3.26 5.76
N LEU A 137 -12.21 2.05 5.74
CA LEU A 137 -10.76 1.84 5.63
C LEU A 137 -10.19 2.44 4.34
N GLY A 138 -10.88 2.26 3.22
CA GLY A 138 -10.49 2.80 1.91
C GLY A 138 -10.48 4.33 1.88
N LEU A 139 -11.58 4.97 2.31
CA LEU A 139 -11.65 6.44 2.33
C LEU A 139 -10.64 7.05 3.31
N LEU A 140 -10.51 6.51 4.52
CA LEU A 140 -9.55 7.00 5.50
C LEU A 140 -8.11 6.89 4.98
N SER A 141 -7.76 5.78 4.32
CA SER A 141 -6.40 5.60 3.78
C SER A 141 -6.12 6.53 2.59
N THR A 142 -7.08 6.79 1.70
CA THR A 142 -6.89 7.80 0.64
C THR A 142 -6.70 9.21 1.20
N LEU A 143 -7.47 9.58 2.23
CA LEU A 143 -7.36 10.90 2.88
C LEU A 143 -6.04 11.07 3.62
N VAL A 144 -5.68 10.10 4.46
CA VAL A 144 -4.44 10.12 5.24
C VAL A 144 -3.20 10.03 4.35
N GLY A 145 -3.24 9.21 3.30
CA GLY A 145 -2.19 9.15 2.29
C GLY A 145 -2.02 10.48 1.53
N GLY A 146 -3.13 11.14 1.19
CA GLY A 146 -3.12 12.46 0.58
C GLY A 146 -2.48 13.52 1.49
N TRP A 147 -3.04 13.74 2.68
CA TRP A 147 -2.54 14.76 3.62
C TRP A 147 -1.14 14.48 4.16
N GLY A 148 -0.86 13.22 4.51
CA GLY A 148 0.44 12.84 5.06
C GLY A 148 1.59 13.07 4.07
N GLY A 149 1.34 12.88 2.77
CA GLY A 149 2.33 13.13 1.71
C GLY A 149 2.65 14.61 1.47
N LEU A 150 1.70 15.52 1.75
CA LEU A 150 1.87 16.95 1.49
C LEU A 150 3.01 17.59 2.29
N ASN A 151 3.31 17.12 3.48
CA ASN A 151 4.30 17.75 4.37
C ASN A 151 5.64 17.01 4.42
N GLN A 152 5.94 16.16 3.43
CA GLN A 152 7.18 15.38 3.41
C GLN A 152 8.17 15.93 2.40
N THR A 153 9.44 16.04 2.82
CA THR A 153 10.58 16.37 1.95
C THR A 153 11.43 15.14 1.60
N GLN A 154 11.23 14.04 2.31
CA GLN A 154 11.94 12.78 2.11
C GLN A 154 11.16 11.92 1.13
N LEU A 155 11.80 11.50 0.04
CA LEU A 155 11.14 10.76 -1.04
C LEU A 155 10.56 9.43 -0.57
N ARG A 156 11.27 8.73 0.33
CA ARG A 156 10.81 7.46 0.90
C ARG A 156 9.49 7.60 1.66
N LYS A 157 9.31 8.69 2.41
CA LYS A 157 8.04 9.00 3.10
C LYS A 157 6.94 9.41 2.13
N ILE A 158 7.26 10.17 1.08
CA ILE A 158 6.27 10.51 0.04
C ILE A 158 5.76 9.23 -0.64
N LEU A 159 6.67 8.32 -1.03
CA LEU A 159 6.29 7.03 -1.60
C LEU A 159 5.51 6.16 -0.61
N ALA A 160 5.85 6.23 0.69
CA ALA A 160 5.10 5.55 1.75
C ALA A 160 3.63 6.02 1.79
N TYR A 161 3.39 7.33 1.86
CA TYR A 161 2.04 7.89 1.85
C TYR A 161 1.29 7.65 0.54
N SER A 162 2.00 7.63 -0.59
CA SER A 162 1.39 7.22 -1.85
C SER A 162 0.93 5.77 -1.84
N SER A 163 1.70 4.86 -1.22
CA SER A 163 1.29 3.46 -1.08
C SER A 163 0.01 3.34 -0.26
N ILE A 164 -0.11 4.11 0.84
CA ILE A 164 -1.33 4.14 1.68
C ILE A 164 -2.53 4.61 0.85
N ALA A 165 -2.35 5.67 0.06
CA ALA A 165 -3.42 6.18 -0.80
C ALA A 165 -3.84 5.17 -1.87
N HIS A 166 -2.88 4.58 -2.60
CA HIS A 166 -3.17 3.58 -3.62
C HIS A 166 -3.84 2.33 -3.03
N LEU A 167 -3.34 1.82 -1.90
CA LEU A 167 -3.96 0.69 -1.21
C LEU A 167 -5.40 1.02 -0.78
N GLY A 168 -5.67 2.26 -0.38
CA GLY A 168 -7.03 2.72 -0.11
C GLY A 168 -7.97 2.60 -1.31
N TRP A 169 -7.52 3.02 -2.49
CA TRP A 169 -8.26 2.82 -3.74
C TRP A 169 -8.55 1.34 -4.01
N MET A 170 -7.58 0.46 -3.76
CA MET A 170 -7.76 -0.99 -3.98
C MET A 170 -8.78 -1.58 -3.00
N VAL A 171 -8.80 -1.12 -1.74
CA VAL A 171 -9.72 -1.61 -0.72
C VAL A 171 -11.16 -1.14 -0.96
N LEU A 172 -11.35 0.07 -1.49
CA LEU A 172 -12.69 0.58 -1.85
C LEU A 172 -13.43 -0.34 -2.82
N ILE A 173 -12.71 -0.99 -3.74
CA ILE A 173 -13.30 -1.76 -4.84
C ILE A 173 -13.20 -3.29 -4.65
N VAL A 174 -12.48 -3.76 -3.62
CA VAL A 174 -12.17 -5.19 -3.43
C VAL A 174 -13.40 -6.09 -3.35
N GLN A 175 -14.47 -5.59 -2.75
CA GLN A 175 -15.72 -6.34 -2.61
C GLN A 175 -16.59 -6.29 -3.87
N PHE A 176 -16.56 -5.17 -4.62
CA PHE A 176 -17.47 -4.96 -5.76
C PHE A 176 -16.91 -5.54 -7.05
N ALA A 177 -15.61 -5.34 -7.32
CA ALA A 177 -14.97 -5.79 -8.54
C ALA A 177 -13.51 -6.21 -8.28
N PRO A 178 -13.27 -7.46 -7.85
CA PRO A 178 -11.93 -7.95 -7.57
C PRO A 178 -11.02 -7.94 -8.81
N SER A 179 -11.57 -8.03 -10.03
CA SER A 179 -10.79 -7.87 -11.27
C SER A 179 -10.14 -6.48 -11.39
N ILE A 180 -10.87 -5.41 -11.03
CA ILE A 180 -10.37 -4.03 -11.06
C ILE A 180 -9.28 -3.84 -10.00
N THR A 181 -9.42 -4.47 -8.81
CA THR A 181 -8.34 -4.44 -7.82
C THR A 181 -7.06 -5.05 -8.32
N LEU A 182 -7.11 -6.18 -9.02
CA LEU A 182 -5.93 -6.84 -9.55
C LEU A 182 -5.24 -5.97 -10.60
N ILE A 183 -6.01 -5.33 -11.49
CA ILE A 183 -5.48 -4.35 -12.44
C ILE A 183 -4.79 -3.20 -11.70
N SER A 184 -5.43 -2.65 -10.66
CA SER A 184 -4.87 -1.55 -9.88
C SER A 184 -3.58 -1.94 -9.14
N LEU A 185 -3.50 -3.16 -8.61
CA LEU A 185 -2.33 -3.71 -7.94
C LEU A 185 -1.15 -3.88 -8.91
N VAL A 186 -1.40 -4.44 -10.10
CA VAL A 186 -0.38 -4.60 -11.15
C VAL A 186 0.15 -3.23 -11.59
N MET A 187 -0.75 -2.28 -11.87
CA MET A 187 -0.36 -0.92 -12.24
C MET A 187 0.46 -0.23 -11.14
N TYR A 188 0.04 -0.40 -9.88
CA TYR A 188 0.78 0.12 -8.73
C TYR A 188 2.20 -0.47 -8.62
N ILE A 189 2.36 -1.78 -8.79
CA ILE A 189 3.67 -2.44 -8.71
C ILE A 189 4.60 -1.94 -9.84
N ILE A 190 4.09 -1.82 -11.07
CA ILE A 190 4.87 -1.31 -12.20
C ILE A 190 5.31 0.14 -11.95
N MET A 191 4.40 1.02 -11.54
CA MET A 191 4.73 2.43 -11.31
C MET A 191 5.66 2.62 -10.11
N THR A 192 5.42 1.95 -8.98
CA THR A 192 6.29 2.07 -7.80
C THR A 192 7.67 1.48 -8.03
N SER A 193 7.78 0.35 -8.72
CA SER A 193 9.09 -0.20 -9.09
C SER A 193 9.87 0.76 -9.98
N SER A 194 9.22 1.37 -10.97
CA SER A 194 9.87 2.40 -11.80
C SER A 194 10.32 3.61 -10.96
N ALA A 195 9.52 4.08 -10.01
CA ALA A 195 9.88 5.21 -9.14
C ALA A 195 11.05 4.90 -8.19
N PHE A 196 11.06 3.73 -7.53
CA PHE A 196 12.17 3.33 -6.68
C PHE A 196 13.46 3.10 -7.47
N LEU A 197 13.37 2.53 -8.68
CA LEU A 197 14.53 2.29 -9.52
C LEU A 197 15.14 3.60 -10.06
N THR A 198 14.33 4.57 -10.49
CA THR A 198 14.83 5.89 -10.91
C THR A 198 15.54 6.60 -9.76
N MET A 199 14.94 6.59 -8.55
CA MET A 199 15.57 7.16 -7.35
C MET A 199 16.86 6.44 -6.97
N LYS A 200 16.94 5.12 -7.17
CA LYS A 200 18.13 4.32 -6.90
C LYS A 200 19.27 4.66 -7.85
N VAL A 201 18.99 4.78 -9.16
CA VAL A 201 20.02 5.14 -10.16
C VAL A 201 20.58 6.54 -9.87
N ASN A 202 19.73 7.47 -9.45
CA ASN A 202 20.14 8.84 -9.12
C ASN A 202 20.68 9.02 -7.68
N ASN A 203 20.64 7.99 -6.83
CA ASN A 203 20.94 8.06 -5.40
C ASN A 203 20.20 9.22 -4.68
N SER A 204 18.96 9.50 -5.08
CA SER A 204 18.19 10.62 -4.54
C SER A 204 17.29 10.16 -3.39
N LEU A 205 17.48 10.74 -2.20
CA LEU A 205 16.63 10.48 -1.03
C LEU A 205 15.73 11.66 -0.65
N THR A 206 16.06 12.87 -1.11
CA THR A 206 15.37 14.13 -0.81
C THR A 206 14.92 14.82 -2.10
N ILE A 207 13.95 15.72 -2.00
CA ILE A 207 13.47 16.55 -3.13
C ILE A 207 14.64 17.29 -3.79
N ASN A 208 15.52 17.91 -3.00
CA ASN A 208 16.65 18.68 -3.54
C ASN A 208 17.66 17.78 -4.27
N ALA A 209 17.92 16.57 -3.75
CA ALA A 209 18.79 15.62 -4.44
C ALA A 209 18.17 15.16 -5.77
N LEU A 210 16.85 14.96 -5.80
CA LEU A 210 16.12 14.62 -7.01
C LEU A 210 16.14 15.77 -8.04
N ALA A 211 16.07 17.03 -7.60
CA ALA A 211 16.15 18.19 -8.48
C ALA A 211 17.44 18.19 -9.31
N THR A 212 18.59 17.89 -8.69
CA THR A 212 19.89 17.80 -9.38
C THR A 212 20.01 16.65 -10.39
N SER A 213 18.99 15.81 -10.55
CA SER A 213 19.02 14.71 -11.52
C SER A 213 18.92 15.20 -12.98
N TRP A 214 18.28 16.35 -13.22
CA TRP A 214 18.12 16.91 -14.57
C TRP A 214 19.47 17.18 -15.23
N THR A 215 20.41 17.76 -14.48
CA THR A 215 21.76 18.08 -14.98
C THR A 215 22.65 16.86 -15.17
N LYS A 216 22.41 15.77 -14.42
CA LYS A 216 23.21 14.54 -14.50
C LYS A 216 22.72 13.58 -15.59
N ALA A 217 21.40 13.38 -15.68
CA ALA A 217 20.79 12.37 -16.54
C ALA A 217 19.40 12.85 -17.02
N PRO A 218 19.35 13.78 -17.99
CA PRO A 218 18.10 14.45 -18.41
C PRO A 218 17.05 13.47 -18.94
N ALA A 219 17.47 12.42 -19.66
CA ALA A 219 16.57 11.38 -20.16
C ALA A 219 15.86 10.63 -19.01
N LEU A 220 16.60 10.29 -17.94
CA LEU A 220 16.03 9.60 -16.78
C LEU A 220 15.11 10.53 -15.97
N ALA A 221 15.46 11.82 -15.87
CA ALA A 221 14.63 12.82 -15.21
C ALA A 221 13.28 13.03 -15.94
N ALA A 222 13.29 13.07 -17.28
CA ALA A 222 12.07 13.12 -18.08
C ALA A 222 11.16 11.89 -17.84
N LEU A 223 11.74 10.68 -17.79
CA LEU A 223 11.00 9.47 -17.45
C LEU A 223 10.47 9.51 -16.00
N ALA A 224 11.24 10.05 -15.05
CA ALA A 224 10.81 10.19 -13.67
C ALA A 224 9.58 11.11 -13.55
N ILE A 225 9.50 12.21 -14.30
CA ILE A 225 8.32 13.08 -14.35
C ILE A 225 7.09 12.29 -14.82
N LEU A 226 7.21 11.53 -15.91
CA LEU A 226 6.10 10.71 -16.44
C LEU A 226 5.60 9.68 -15.42
N VAL A 227 6.52 9.03 -14.69
CA VAL A 227 6.20 8.06 -13.64
C VAL A 227 5.49 8.72 -12.45
N LEU A 228 5.95 9.90 -12.01
CA LEU A 228 5.32 10.60 -10.89
C LEU A 228 3.91 11.10 -11.26
N LEU A 229 3.72 11.61 -12.48
CA LEU A 229 2.41 12.02 -12.97
C LEU A 229 1.48 10.82 -13.18
N SER A 230 2.01 9.65 -13.57
CA SER A 230 1.21 8.43 -13.67
C SER A 230 0.76 7.95 -12.29
N LEU A 231 1.61 7.99 -11.26
CA LEU A 231 1.20 7.71 -9.87
C LEU A 231 0.12 8.68 -9.38
N GLY A 232 0.24 9.97 -9.74
CA GLY A 232 -0.79 10.98 -9.52
C GLY A 232 -2.13 10.66 -10.20
N GLY A 233 -2.10 9.91 -11.30
CA GLY A 233 -3.28 9.50 -12.05
C GLY A 233 -3.84 10.61 -12.92
N LEU A 234 -2.99 11.35 -13.64
CA LEU A 234 -3.43 12.32 -14.64
C LEU A 234 -3.81 11.65 -15.96
N PRO A 235 -4.94 12.00 -16.60
CA PRO A 235 -5.14 11.71 -18.01
C PRO A 235 -4.09 12.50 -18.82
N PRO A 236 -3.38 11.92 -19.82
CA PRO A 236 -3.62 10.66 -20.55
C PRO A 236 -2.79 9.44 -20.07
N LEU A 237 -2.21 9.47 -18.87
CA LEU A 237 -1.29 8.42 -18.40
C LEU A 237 -2.00 7.17 -17.86
N SER A 238 -1.29 6.04 -17.89
CA SER A 238 -1.84 4.73 -17.53
C SER A 238 -2.34 4.62 -16.09
N GLY A 239 -1.76 5.38 -15.15
CA GLY A 239 -2.21 5.38 -13.75
C GLY A 239 -3.57 6.05 -13.50
N PHE A 240 -4.12 6.76 -14.49
CA PHE A 240 -5.51 7.25 -14.43
C PHE A 240 -6.53 6.11 -14.60
N MET A 241 -6.21 5.09 -15.41
CA MET A 241 -7.13 4.01 -15.76
C MET A 241 -7.72 3.30 -14.53
N PRO A 242 -6.94 2.85 -13.52
CA PRO A 242 -7.52 2.19 -12.35
C PRO A 242 -8.44 3.11 -11.55
N LYS A 243 -8.06 4.37 -11.32
CA LYS A 243 -8.88 5.32 -10.54
C LYS A 243 -10.21 5.58 -11.24
N TRP A 244 -10.18 5.77 -12.56
CA TRP A 244 -11.38 6.00 -13.35
C TRP A 244 -12.33 4.79 -13.31
N LEU A 245 -11.81 3.57 -13.52
CA LEU A 245 -12.62 2.34 -13.46
C LEU A 245 -13.23 2.11 -12.08
N ILE A 246 -12.49 2.42 -11.01
CA ILE A 246 -12.99 2.32 -9.63
C ILE A 246 -14.15 3.30 -9.40
N LEU A 247 -13.99 4.56 -9.82
CA LEU A 247 -15.06 5.55 -9.70
C LEU A 247 -16.32 5.15 -10.48
N GLN A 248 -16.14 4.63 -11.70
CA GLN A 248 -17.24 4.14 -12.50
C GLN A 248 -17.99 3.01 -11.77
N GLU A 249 -17.28 2.04 -11.21
CA GLU A 249 -17.92 0.91 -10.54
C GLU A 249 -18.59 1.32 -9.23
N LEU A 250 -17.98 2.21 -8.43
CA LEU A 250 -18.61 2.76 -7.21
C LEU A 250 -19.93 3.48 -7.51
N THR A 251 -20.02 4.20 -8.62
CA THR A 251 -21.28 4.87 -9.02
C THR A 251 -22.35 3.87 -9.45
N LYS A 252 -21.98 2.77 -10.12
CA LYS A 252 -22.93 1.68 -10.45
C LYS A 252 -23.49 0.99 -9.22
N GLN A 253 -22.69 0.85 -8.17
CA GLN A 253 -23.09 0.23 -6.90
C GLN A 253 -23.89 1.18 -5.97
N GLY A 254 -24.30 2.36 -6.47
CA GLY A 254 -25.12 3.29 -5.69
C GLY A 254 -24.35 4.07 -4.62
N LEU A 255 -23.01 4.17 -4.72
CA LEU A 255 -22.16 4.88 -3.76
C LEU A 255 -21.52 6.17 -4.33
N PRO A 256 -22.28 7.10 -4.94
CA PRO A 256 -21.71 8.29 -5.59
C PRO A 256 -20.98 9.21 -4.61
N LEU A 257 -21.43 9.32 -3.36
CA LEU A 257 -20.78 10.14 -2.34
C LEU A 257 -19.38 9.60 -1.98
N SER A 258 -19.22 8.28 -1.89
CA SER A 258 -17.90 7.68 -1.64
C SER A 258 -16.94 7.93 -2.82
N ALA A 259 -17.47 7.86 -4.05
CA ALA A 259 -16.71 8.10 -5.26
C ALA A 259 -16.23 9.57 -5.35
N THR A 260 -17.09 10.54 -5.02
CA THR A 260 -16.70 11.96 -5.02
C THR A 260 -15.65 12.26 -3.96
N LEU A 261 -15.79 11.71 -2.74
CA LEU A 261 -14.79 11.85 -1.69
C LEU A 261 -13.44 11.25 -2.10
N ALA A 262 -13.43 10.03 -2.65
CA ALA A 262 -12.22 9.40 -3.15
C ALA A 262 -11.56 10.21 -4.28
N ALA A 263 -12.36 10.75 -5.21
CA ALA A 263 -11.84 11.61 -6.28
C ALA A 263 -11.18 12.88 -5.74
N MET A 264 -11.78 13.53 -4.73
CA MET A 264 -11.20 14.72 -4.09
C MET A 264 -9.91 14.40 -3.33
N THR A 265 -9.82 13.26 -2.64
CA THR A 265 -8.58 12.86 -1.95
C THR A 265 -7.46 12.52 -2.92
N ALA A 266 -7.77 12.01 -4.13
CA ALA A 266 -6.76 11.83 -5.17
C ALA A 266 -6.11 13.14 -5.63
N LEU A 267 -6.83 14.26 -5.64
CA LEU A 267 -6.25 15.56 -5.99
C LEU A 267 -5.19 16.02 -4.97
N LEU A 268 -5.36 15.66 -3.69
CA LEU A 268 -4.31 15.89 -2.67
C LEU A 268 -3.05 15.10 -3.00
N SER A 269 -3.20 13.84 -3.43
CA SER A 269 -2.05 13.03 -3.83
C SER A 269 -1.34 13.59 -5.06
N LEU A 270 -2.12 14.08 -6.02
CA LEU A 270 -1.62 14.70 -7.23
C LEU A 270 -0.74 15.93 -6.92
N TYR A 271 -1.14 16.75 -5.97
CA TYR A 271 -0.43 17.99 -5.65
C TYR A 271 1.02 17.75 -5.21
N PHE A 272 1.28 16.77 -4.34
CA PHE A 272 2.67 16.51 -3.92
C PHE A 272 3.51 15.92 -5.06
N TYR A 273 2.91 15.19 -6.01
CA TYR A 273 3.61 14.74 -7.22
C TYR A 273 3.93 15.89 -8.17
N LEU A 274 2.99 16.83 -8.36
CA LEU A 274 3.24 18.03 -9.16
C LEU A 274 4.36 18.88 -8.54
N ARG A 275 4.40 18.99 -7.21
CA ARG A 275 5.49 19.67 -6.49
C ARG A 275 6.85 19.03 -6.77
N LEU A 276 6.93 17.70 -6.77
CA LEU A 276 8.16 16.97 -7.12
C LEU A 276 8.58 17.23 -8.57
N CYS A 277 7.63 17.19 -9.51
CA CYS A 277 7.90 17.46 -10.92
C CYS A 277 8.42 18.89 -11.11
N TYR A 278 7.78 19.87 -10.47
CA TYR A 278 8.20 21.26 -10.52
C TYR A 278 9.62 21.47 -9.98
N ALA A 279 9.95 20.81 -8.86
CA ALA A 279 11.29 20.88 -8.29
C ALA A 279 12.37 20.30 -9.22
N MET A 280 12.04 19.28 -10.03
CA MET A 280 12.97 18.72 -11.02
C MET A 280 13.16 19.60 -12.26
N THR A 281 12.15 20.38 -12.65
CA THR A 281 12.21 21.19 -13.89
C THR A 281 12.87 22.55 -13.70
N LEU A 282 12.92 23.07 -12.47
CA LEU A 282 13.42 24.42 -12.20
C LEU A 282 14.96 24.54 -12.10
N THR A 283 15.69 23.42 -12.09
CA THR A 283 17.15 23.38 -11.92
C THR A 283 17.82 22.72 -13.11
#